data_AF-A0A5D2GU59-F1
#
_entry.id   AF-A0A5D2GU59-F1
#
_cell.length_a   1.000
_cell.length_b   1.000
_cell.length_c   1.000
_cell.angle_alpha   90.00
_cell.angle_beta   90.00
_cell.angle_gamma   90.00
#
_symmetry.space_group_name_H-M   'P 1'
#
loop_
_entity.id
_entity.type
_entity.pdbx_description
1 polymer ?
#
loop_
_entity_poly.entity_id
_entity_poly.type
_entity_poly.pdbx_seq_one_letter_code
_entity_poly.pdbx_strand_id
1 'polypeptide(L)' 'MVEAQVEPPYPPDYEVRALREIATELGKKDWNYNENPCNNKSSWFTPPPPPNVTEAINNNTVTCNCSFPNGECHIDGM' A
#
# COMPACT_ATOMS: atom_id res chain seq x y z
N MET A 1 8.01 -17.03 22.81
CA MET A 1 7.47 -17.38 21.49
C MET A 1 7.85 -16.27 20.56
N VAL A 2 8.80 -16.53 19.66
CA VAL A 2 9.30 -15.52 18.72
C VAL A 2 8.14 -15.29 17.76
N GLU A 3 7.51 -14.12 17.85
CA GLU A 3 6.59 -13.65 16.83
C GLU A 3 7.46 -13.44 15.59
N ALA A 4 7.58 -14.51 14.79
CA ALA A 4 8.15 -14.40 13.47
C ALA A 4 7.33 -13.31 12.77
N GLN A 5 7.99 -12.23 12.37
CA GLN A 5 7.39 -11.24 11.48
C GLN A 5 7.14 -11.98 10.16
N VAL A 6 6.04 -12.72 10.10
CA VAL A 6 5.53 -13.31 8.87
C VAL A 6 5.15 -12.10 8.05
N GLU A 7 5.99 -11.78 7.06
CA GLU A 7 5.64 -10.78 6.07
C GLU A 7 4.25 -11.13 5.55
N PRO A 8 3.32 -10.15 5.50
CA PRO A 8 1.97 -10.43 5.06
C PRO A 8 2.00 -11.07 3.68
N PRO A 9 1.09 -12.01 3.38
CA PRO A 9 1.01 -12.58 2.05
C PRO A 9 0.85 -11.49 1.00
N TYR A 10 1.37 -11.77 -0.19
CA TYR A 10 1.21 -10.86 -1.32
C TYR A 10 -0.28 -10.78 -1.68
N PRO A 11 -0.83 -9.59 -1.95
CA PRO A 11 -2.20 -9.50 -2.41
C PRO A 11 -2.34 -10.10 -3.81
N PRO A 12 -3.57 -10.42 -4.22
CA PRO A 12 -3.84 -10.95 -5.54
C PRO A 12 -3.34 -10.03 -6.67
N ASP A 13 -2.87 -10.63 -7.77
CA ASP A 13 -2.33 -9.90 -8.93
C ASP A 13 -3.28 -8.85 -9.50
N TYR A 14 -4.60 -9.08 -9.43
CA TYR A 14 -5.59 -8.14 -9.95
C TYR A 14 -5.61 -6.84 -9.15
N GLU A 15 -5.33 -6.87 -7.85
CA GLU A 15 -5.27 -5.67 -7.00
C GLU A 15 -4.01 -4.88 -7.31
N VAL A 16 -2.86 -5.56 -7.43
CA VAL A 16 -1.58 -4.94 -7.82
C VAL A 16 -1.69 -4.29 -9.20
N ARG A 17 -2.41 -4.92 -10.13
CA ARG A 17 -2.69 -4.34 -11.45
C ARG A 17 -3.59 -3.11 -11.35
N ALA A 18 -4.66 -3.16 -10.55
CA ALA A 18 -5.53 -2.01 -10.32
C ALA A 18 -4.73 -0.83 -9.73
N LEU A 19 -3.81 -1.08 -8.80
CA LEU A 19 -2.93 -0.03 -8.27
C LEU A 19 -2.03 0.59 -9.34
N ARG A 20 -1.56 -0.20 -10.31
CA ARG A 20 -0.77 0.32 -11.43
C ARG A 20 -1.61 1.23 -12.33
N GLU A 21 -2.86 0.86 -12.59
CA GLU A 21 -3.79 1.66 -13.37
C GLU A 21 -4.10 2.99 -12.66
N ILE A 22 -4.44 2.95 -11.37
CA ILE A 22 -4.65 4.14 -10.52
C ILE A 22 -3.40 5.03 -10.49
N ALA A 23 -2.22 4.45 -10.30
CA ALA A 23 -0.97 5.21 -10.30
C ALA A 23 -0.72 5.92 -11.64
N THR A 24 -1.07 5.27 -12.74
CA THR A 24 -0.96 5.83 -14.09
C THR A 24 -1.91 7.01 -14.27
N GLU A 25 -3.16 6.88 -13.82
CA GLU A 25 -4.15 7.97 -13.86
C GLU A 25 -3.76 9.14 -12.95
N LEU A 26 -3.22 8.85 -11.77
CA LEU A 26 -2.77 9.86 -10.80
C LEU A 26 -1.36 10.40 -11.08
N GLY A 27 -0.64 9.85 -12.05
CA GLY A 27 0.75 10.21 -12.35
C GLY A 27 1.76 9.86 -11.25
N LYS A 28 1.40 8.94 -10.32
CA LYS A 28 2.25 8.48 -9.24
C LYS A 28 3.36 7.56 -9.77
N LYS A 29 4.60 7.85 -9.40
CA LYS A 29 5.78 7.05 -9.79
C LYS A 29 6.59 6.53 -8.60
N ASP A 30 6.19 6.93 -7.39
CA ASP A 30 6.89 6.66 -6.14
C ASP A 30 6.58 5.27 -5.56
N TRP A 31 5.55 4.60 -6.10
CA TRP A 31 5.17 3.24 -5.72
C TRP A 31 6.08 2.19 -6.33
N ASN A 32 6.61 1.30 -5.49
CA ASN A 32 7.47 0.22 -5.91
C ASN A 32 6.69 -1.10 -6.02
N TYR A 33 6.28 -1.45 -7.24
CA TYR A 33 5.52 -2.68 -7.52
C TYR A 33 6.30 -3.98 -7.30
N ASN A 34 7.62 -3.90 -7.03
CA ASN A 34 8.41 -5.08 -6.67
C ASN A 34 8.37 -5.35 -5.16
N GLU A 35 7.85 -4.41 -4.35
CA GLU A 35 7.65 -4.58 -2.92
C GLU A 35 6.21 -4.98 -2.63
N ASN A 36 6.02 -5.80 -1.59
CA ASN A 36 4.67 -6.13 -1.15
C ASN A 36 3.96 -4.85 -0.64
N PRO A 37 2.82 -4.44 -1.20
CA PRO A 37 2.08 -3.26 -0.72
C PRO A 37 1.62 -3.39 0.74
N CYS A 38 1.50 -4.61 1.26
CA CYS A 38 0.98 -4.87 2.60
C CYS A 38 2.06 -4.91 3.68
N ASN A 39 3.35 -4.88 3.35
CA ASN A 39 4.45 -5.06 4.31
C ASN A 39 4.88 -3.76 5.04
N ASN A 40 4.02 -2.72 5.07
CA ASN A 40 4.30 -1.41 5.66
C ASN A 40 5.59 -0.73 5.17
N LYS A 41 6.03 -1.00 3.93
CA LYS A 41 7.20 -0.30 3.34
C LYS A 41 6.84 1.09 2.86
N SER A 42 7.77 2.02 3.08
CA SER A 42 7.61 3.45 2.79
C SER A 42 7.24 3.79 1.34
N SER A 43 7.53 2.91 0.38
CA SER A 43 7.21 3.14 -1.03
C SER A 43 5.72 3.21 -1.30
N TRP A 44 4.87 2.65 -0.44
CA TRP A 44 3.41 2.65 -0.59
C TRP A 44 2.70 3.76 0.21
N PHE A 45 3.46 4.49 1.04
CA PHE A 45 2.96 5.60 1.85
C PHE A 45 3.35 6.93 1.20
N THR A 46 2.45 7.89 1.24
CA THR A 46 2.82 9.27 0.91
C THR A 46 3.31 9.93 2.19
N PRO A 47 4.59 10.34 2.32
CA PRO A 47 5.07 10.99 3.52
C PRO A 47 4.26 12.28 3.76
N PRO A 48 3.95 12.62 5.02
CA PRO A 48 3.22 13.84 5.32
C PRO A 48 4.00 15.04 4.77
N PRO A 49 3.31 16.05 4.21
CA PRO A 49 3.99 17.23 3.71
C PRO A 49 4.77 17.92 4.84
N PRO A 50 5.82 18.69 4.52
CA PRO A 50 6.51 19.51 5.49
C PRO A 50 5.51 20.36 6.29
N PRO A 51 5.78 20.69 7.56
CA PRO A 51 4.86 21.40 8.46
C PRO A 51 4.37 22.77 7.95
N ASN A 52 4.97 23.27 6.87
CA ASN A 52 4.74 24.58 6.29
C ASN A 52 3.82 24.53 5.05
N VAL A 53 3.39 23.33 4.62
CA VAL A 53 2.54 23.16 3.44
C VAL A 53 1.15 22.72 3.90
N THR A 54 0.17 23.59 3.71
CA THR A 54 -1.26 23.35 4.02
C THR A 54 -2.00 22.74 2.82
N GLU A 55 -1.29 22.03 1.96
CA GLU A 55 -1.93 21.32 0.85
C GLU A 55 -2.77 20.18 1.40
N ALA A 56 -3.97 19.99 0.83
CA ALA A 56 -4.83 18.88 1.17
C ALA A 56 -4.01 17.58 1.02
N ILE A 57 -3.80 16.90 2.14
CA ILE A 57 -3.10 15.62 2.15
C ILE A 57 -4.04 14.66 1.44
N ASN A 58 -3.83 14.45 0.14
CA ASN A 58 -4.40 13.31 -0.54
C ASN A 58 -3.66 12.10 0.05
N ASN A 59 -4.16 11.60 1.19
CA ASN A 59 -3.74 10.34 1.76
C ASN A 59 -3.95 9.33 0.64
N ASN A 60 -2.83 8.88 0.07
CA ASN A 60 -2.81 7.95 -1.05
C ASN A 60 -1.92 6.79 -0.59
N THR A 61 -2.32 6.26 0.57
CA THR A 61 -1.62 5.32 1.42
C THR A 61 -2.31 3.99 1.25
N VAL A 62 -1.59 3.02 0.67
CA VAL A 62 -2.15 1.70 0.47
C VAL A 62 -2.30 1.01 1.81
N THR A 63 -3.53 0.67 2.19
CA THR A 63 -3.81 -0.16 3.36
C THR A 63 -4.23 -1.55 2.92
N CYS A 64 -3.78 -2.56 3.66
CA CYS A 64 -4.19 -3.93 3.45
C CYS A 64 -4.94 -4.46 4.65
N ASN A 65 -6.00 -5.22 4.38
CA ASN A 65 -6.69 -6.02 5.36
C ASN A 65 -6.30 -7.49 5.17
N CYS A 66 -5.67 -8.06 6.19
CA CYS A 66 -5.25 -9.46 6.23
C CYS A 66 -6.08 -10.30 7.22
N SER A 67 -7.21 -9.76 7.69
CA SER A 67 -8.07 -10.44 8.67
C SER A 67 -9.05 -11.42 8.01
N PHE A 68 -8.83 -11.75 6.73
CA PHE A 68 -9.69 -12.64 6.00
C PHE A 68 -9.48 -14.10 6.44
N PRO A 69 -10.56 -14.89 6.56
CA PRO A 69 -10.51 -16.24 7.12
C PRO A 69 -9.73 -17.26 6.26
N ASN A 70 -9.48 -16.94 5.00
CA ASN A 70 -8.63 -17.69 4.06
C ASN A 70 -7.13 -17.40 4.24
N GLY A 71 -6.75 -16.45 5.09
CA GLY A 71 -5.35 -16.02 5.24
C GLY A 71 -4.85 -15.18 4.06
N GLU A 72 -5.75 -14.67 3.20
CA GLU A 72 -5.40 -13.78 2.10
C GLU A 72 -5.37 -12.32 2.61
N CYS A 73 -4.43 -11.53 2.11
CA CYS A 73 -4.41 -10.08 2.31
C CYS A 73 -4.99 -9.41 1.09
N HIS A 74 -5.93 -8.51 1.29
CA HIS A 74 -6.52 -7.69 0.24
C HIS A 74 -6.24 -6.21 0.50
N ILE A 75 -6.03 -5.44 -0.56
CA ILE A 75 -5.93 -3.99 -0.49
C ILE A 75 -7.33 -3.42 -0.22
N ASP A 76 -7.48 -2.67 0.87
CA ASP A 76 -8.76 -2.18 1.39
C ASP A 76 -8.95 -0.67 1.10
N GLY A 77 -7.87 0.11 1.04
CA GLY A 77 -7.94 1.54 0.80
C GLY A 77 -6.66 2.17 0.25
N MET A 78 -6.83 3.37 -0.29
CA MET A 78 -5.78 4.31 -0.70
C MET A 78 -6.07 5.68 -0.11
#